data_AF-A0A497HMD6-F1
#
_entry.id   AF-A0A497HMD6-F1
#
_cell.length_a   1.000
_cell.length_b   1.000
_cell.length_c   1.000
_cell.angle_alpha   90.00
_cell.angle_beta   90.00
_cell.angle_gamma   90.00
#
_symmetry.space_group_name_H-M   'P 1'
#
loop_
_entity.id
_entity.type
_entity.pdbx_description
1 polymer ?
#
loop_
_entity_poly.entity_id
_entity_poly.type
_entity_poly.pdbx_seq_one_letter_code
_entity_poly.pdbx_strand_id
1 'polypeptide(L)'
;FVIIEEAINFSVFSSQGSNHPTAEIYAIDFPSDLRASIYLLLGGYYRQAILCLRNWLEIRLTGIYYGFINQNRAEYEEWKSGRREGPFGRNLIRKLFSCAEFQRLNERTELRERIENLYSELSAFVHGSILDRYDLQSRTDNVPRFNPQSVDVWFEFAKRVFVNLVICFSQAYGRNAFSSVQPDELKMLYTLLPIPYQQELKTRGVI
;
A
#
# COMPACT_ATOMS: atom_id res chain seq x y z
N PHE A 1 6.33 1.35 10.23
CA PHE A 1 5.47 1.55 9.04
C PHE A 1 4.76 2.89 9.09
N VAL A 2 3.95 3.16 10.13
CA VAL A 2 3.12 4.39 10.24
C VAL A 2 3.92 5.68 10.02
N ILE A 3 4.98 5.92 10.78
CA ILE A 3 5.74 7.18 10.68
C ILE A 3 6.29 7.42 9.27
N ILE A 4 6.89 6.39 8.64
CA ILE A 4 7.39 6.49 7.26
C ILE A 4 6.25 6.71 6.27
N GLU A 5 5.12 6.02 6.43
CA GLU A 5 3.94 6.19 5.58
C GLU A 5 3.44 7.63 5.62
N GLU A 6 3.32 8.21 6.81
CA GLU A 6 2.89 9.59 7.00
C GLU A 6 3.89 10.57 6.41
N ALA A 7 5.19 10.35 6.62
CA ALA A 7 6.25 11.17 6.05
C ALA A 7 6.27 11.10 4.52
N ILE A 8 6.02 9.94 3.90
CA ILE A 8 5.92 9.81 2.44
C ILE A 8 4.74 10.63 1.91
N ASN A 9 3.56 10.49 2.50
CA ASN A 9 2.39 11.22 2.05
C ASN A 9 2.52 12.72 2.28
N PHE A 10 3.12 13.14 3.40
CA PHE A 10 3.43 14.54 3.64
C PHE A 10 4.43 15.08 2.62
N SER A 11 5.45 14.29 2.24
CA SER A 11 6.41 14.67 1.20
C SER A 11 5.73 14.89 -0.16
N VAL A 12 4.77 14.03 -0.53
CA VAL A 12 3.95 14.20 -1.74
C VAL A 12 3.07 15.44 -1.64
N PHE A 13 2.40 15.67 -0.50
CA PHE A 13 1.61 16.88 -0.26
C PHE A 13 2.45 18.14 -0.40
N SER A 14 3.63 18.19 0.23
CA SER A 14 4.52 19.35 0.21
C SER A 14 5.10 19.62 -1.18
N SER A 15 5.38 18.58 -1.97
CA SER A 15 6.00 18.73 -3.29
C SER A 15 5.00 18.94 -4.43
N GLN A 16 3.81 18.34 -4.36
CA GLN A 16 2.80 18.40 -5.41
C GLN A 16 1.64 19.36 -5.10
N GLY A 17 1.50 19.78 -3.84
CA GLY A 17 0.43 20.65 -3.36
C GLY A 17 -0.83 19.90 -2.93
N SER A 18 -1.71 20.60 -2.20
CA SER A 18 -2.93 20.05 -1.60
C SER A 18 -3.95 19.54 -2.61
N ASN A 19 -3.95 20.10 -3.83
CA ASN A 19 -4.90 19.72 -4.88
C ASN A 19 -4.42 18.52 -5.69
N HIS A 20 -3.25 17.96 -5.41
CA HIS A 20 -2.77 16.79 -6.13
C HIS A 20 -3.60 15.55 -5.75
N PRO A 21 -4.08 14.73 -6.70
CA PRO A 21 -4.98 13.60 -6.40
C PRO A 21 -4.50 12.66 -5.29
N THR A 22 -3.21 12.37 -5.26
CA THR A 22 -2.60 11.52 -4.21
C THR A 22 -2.69 12.15 -2.82
N ALA A 23 -2.51 13.46 -2.73
CA ALA A 23 -2.60 14.20 -1.48
C ALA A 23 -4.06 14.32 -1.00
N GLU A 24 -4.98 14.61 -1.93
CA GLU A 24 -6.42 14.65 -1.62
C GLU A 24 -6.96 13.29 -1.17
N ILE A 25 -6.60 12.21 -1.87
CA ILE A 25 -6.99 10.84 -1.50
C ILE A 25 -6.45 10.51 -0.10
N TYR A 26 -5.21 10.89 0.21
CA TYR A 26 -4.70 10.69 1.56
C TYR A 26 -5.50 11.44 2.63
N ALA A 27 -5.88 12.69 2.35
CA ALA A 27 -6.66 13.48 3.29
C ALA A 27 -8.04 12.86 3.57
N ILE A 28 -8.64 12.20 2.58
CA ILE A 28 -9.91 11.46 2.73
C ILE A 28 -9.72 10.16 3.51
N ASP A 29 -8.60 9.46 3.28
CA ASP A 29 -8.21 8.25 4.01
C ASP A 29 -7.68 8.55 5.42
N PHE A 30 -7.64 9.80 5.89
CA PHE A 30 -7.03 10.13 7.18
C PHE A 30 -8.01 9.97 8.36
N PRO A 31 -7.65 9.25 9.45
CA PRO A 31 -6.41 8.51 9.66
C PRO A 31 -6.35 7.21 8.83
N SER A 32 -5.17 6.90 8.27
CA SER A 32 -5.01 5.84 7.25
C SER A 32 -5.58 4.49 7.64
N ASP A 33 -6.05 3.73 6.65
CA ASP A 33 -6.46 2.34 6.82
C ASP A 33 -5.37 1.46 7.48
N LEU A 34 -4.08 1.82 7.36
CA LEU A 34 -3.00 1.21 8.13
C LEU A 34 -3.21 1.38 9.64
N ARG A 35 -3.53 2.59 10.12
CA ARG A 35 -3.80 2.84 11.55
C ARG A 35 -5.05 2.08 12.00
N ALA A 36 -6.12 2.08 11.20
CA ALA A 36 -7.31 1.30 11.48
C ALA A 36 -6.99 -0.20 11.61
N SER A 37 -6.14 -0.73 10.71
CA SER A 37 -5.72 -2.13 10.75
C SER A 37 -5.00 -2.50 12.06
N ILE A 38 -4.18 -1.59 12.61
CA ILE A 38 -3.47 -1.80 13.88
C ILE A 38 -4.47 -1.82 15.04
N TYR A 39 -5.45 -0.92 15.08
CA TYR A 39 -6.45 -0.91 16.14
C TYR A 39 -7.31 -2.18 16.12
N LEU A 40 -7.72 -2.63 14.94
CA LEU A 40 -8.47 -3.88 14.77
C LEU A 40 -7.65 -5.11 15.16
N LEU A 41 -6.36 -5.11 14.82
CA LEU A 41 -5.42 -6.15 15.24
C LEU A 41 -5.36 -6.26 16.77
N LEU A 42 -5.18 -5.13 17.45
CA LEU A 42 -5.09 -5.07 18.91
C LEU A 42 -6.40 -5.50 19.59
N GLY A 43 -7.55 -5.29 18.93
CA GLY A 43 -8.85 -5.78 19.37
C GLY A 43 -9.14 -7.26 19.05
N GLY A 44 -8.21 -7.99 18.43
CA GLY A 44 -8.42 -9.38 18.02
C GLY A 44 -9.30 -9.57 16.77
N TYR A 45 -9.61 -8.49 16.05
CA TYR A 45 -10.42 -8.51 14.82
C TYR A 45 -9.55 -8.73 13.58
N TYR A 46 -8.84 -9.86 13.52
CA TYR A 46 -7.81 -10.14 12.52
C TYR A 46 -8.27 -10.07 11.07
N ARG A 47 -9.48 -10.56 10.77
CA ARG A 47 -10.06 -10.50 9.43
C ARG A 47 -10.30 -9.06 8.99
N GLN A 48 -10.82 -8.23 9.88
CA GLN A 48 -11.08 -6.82 9.65
C GLN A 48 -9.76 -6.05 9.55
N ALA A 49 -8.76 -6.40 10.37
CA ALA A 49 -7.43 -5.82 10.28
C ALA A 49 -6.79 -6.07 8.89
N ILE A 50 -6.89 -7.29 8.36
CA ILE A 50 -6.37 -7.63 7.02
C ILE A 50 -7.20 -6.99 5.90
N LEU A 51 -8.52 -6.83 6.09
CA LEU A 51 -9.36 -6.04 5.18
C LEU A 51 -8.86 -4.59 5.07
N CYS A 52 -8.52 -3.95 6.20
CA CYS A 52 -7.93 -2.61 6.20
C CYS A 52 -6.57 -2.58 5.48
N LEU A 53 -5.73 -3.61 5.60
CA LEU A 53 -4.48 -3.68 4.82
C LEU A 53 -4.74 -3.75 3.29
N ARG A 54 -5.79 -4.46 2.87
CA ARG A 54 -6.22 -4.49 1.46
C ARG A 54 -6.67 -3.12 0.98
N ASN A 55 -7.52 -2.46 1.77
CA ASN A 55 -8.03 -1.13 1.42
C ASN A 55 -6.89 -0.10 1.41
N TRP A 56 -5.97 -0.17 2.37
CA TRP A 56 -4.75 0.64 2.40
C TRP A 56 -3.90 0.45 1.14
N LEU A 57 -3.69 -0.79 0.68
CA LEU A 57 -3.00 -1.03 -0.60
C LEU A 57 -3.76 -0.36 -1.76
N GLU A 58 -5.06 -0.61 -1.87
CA GLU A 58 -5.87 -0.16 -3.01
C GLU A 58 -5.99 1.37 -3.08
N ILE A 59 -6.23 2.04 -1.96
CA ILE A 59 -6.41 3.50 -1.93
C ILE A 59 -5.12 4.24 -2.28
N ARG A 60 -3.96 3.71 -1.86
CA ARG A 60 -2.64 4.28 -2.20
C ARG A 60 -2.30 4.09 -3.66
N LEU A 61 -2.56 2.90 -4.20
CA LEU A 61 -2.41 2.63 -5.63
C LEU A 61 -3.37 3.51 -6.47
N THR A 62 -4.58 3.79 -5.97
CA THR A 62 -5.52 4.73 -6.60
C THR A 62 -4.99 6.16 -6.59
N GLY A 63 -4.38 6.59 -5.49
CA GLY A 63 -3.67 7.86 -5.38
C GLY A 63 -2.55 8.00 -6.41
N ILE A 64 -1.76 6.95 -6.63
CA ILE A 64 -0.71 6.93 -7.66
C ILE A 64 -1.33 6.91 -9.07
N TYR A 65 -2.40 6.15 -9.29
CA TYR A 65 -3.07 6.11 -10.58
C TYR A 65 -3.54 7.50 -11.01
N TYR A 66 -4.32 8.22 -10.20
CA TYR A 66 -4.79 9.56 -10.58
C TYR A 66 -3.72 10.65 -10.45
N GLY A 67 -2.72 10.48 -9.58
CA GLY A 67 -1.65 11.46 -9.40
C GLY A 67 -0.55 11.39 -10.46
N PHE A 68 -0.28 10.20 -11.00
CA PHE A 68 0.88 9.96 -11.86
C PHE A 68 0.53 9.33 -13.20
N ILE A 69 -0.35 8.32 -13.24
CA ILE A 69 -0.64 7.58 -14.48
C ILE A 69 -1.71 8.28 -15.33
N ASN A 70 -2.83 8.62 -14.71
CA ASN A 70 -3.98 9.28 -15.31
C ASN A 70 -4.12 10.69 -14.73
N GLN A 71 -3.34 11.62 -15.27
CA GLN A 71 -3.31 13.01 -14.82
C GLN A 71 -4.51 13.83 -15.36
N ASN A 72 -5.51 13.18 -15.98
CA ASN A 72 -6.72 13.86 -16.41
C ASN A 72 -7.58 14.22 -15.17
N ARG A 73 -7.53 15.50 -14.79
CA ARG A 73 -8.24 16.01 -13.62
C ARG A 73 -9.75 15.81 -13.70
N ALA A 74 -10.35 15.91 -14.89
CA ALA A 74 -11.79 15.72 -15.04
C ALA A 74 -12.22 14.30 -14.66
N GLU A 75 -11.45 13.28 -15.08
CA GLU A 75 -11.75 11.89 -14.72
C GLU A 75 -11.60 11.63 -13.22
N TYR A 76 -10.60 12.25 -12.58
CA TYR A 76 -10.43 12.19 -11.13
C TYR A 76 -11.63 12.80 -10.39
N GLU A 77 -12.11 13.97 -10.82
CA GLU A 77 -13.27 14.63 -10.19
C GLU A 77 -14.57 13.84 -10.43
N GLU A 78 -14.76 13.27 -11.61
CA GLU A 78 -15.88 12.37 -11.87
C GLU A 78 -15.86 11.15 -10.95
N TRP A 79 -14.70 10.51 -10.78
CA TRP A 79 -14.52 9.41 -9.85
C TRP A 79 -14.79 9.81 -8.40
N LYS A 80 -14.18 10.91 -7.95
CA LYS A 80 -14.34 11.45 -6.59
C LYS A 80 -15.79 11.79 -6.28
N SER A 81 -16.55 12.26 -7.27
CA SER A 81 -17.99 12.54 -7.15
C SER A 81 -18.90 11.31 -7.31
N GLY A 82 -18.36 10.12 -7.57
CA GLY A 82 -19.11 8.90 -7.82
C GLY A 82 -19.83 8.86 -9.18
N ARG A 83 -19.58 9.81 -10.08
CA ARG A 83 -20.14 9.83 -11.45
C ARG A 83 -19.44 8.84 -12.39
N ARG A 84 -18.27 8.36 -12.01
CA ARG A 84 -17.48 7.41 -12.78
C ARG A 84 -16.89 6.34 -11.86
N GLU A 85 -16.99 5.09 -12.29
CA GLU A 85 -16.31 3.99 -11.62
C GLU A 85 -14.79 4.06 -11.90
N GLY A 86 -14.01 4.08 -10.81
CA GLY A 86 -12.55 4.05 -10.89
C GLY A 86 -12.04 2.63 -11.11
N PRO A 87 -10.79 2.45 -11.54
CA PRO A 87 -10.20 1.14 -11.55
C PRO A 87 -9.98 0.64 -10.12
N PHE A 88 -10.29 -0.64 -9.86
CA PHE A 88 -10.11 -1.29 -8.56
C PHE A 88 -9.44 -2.66 -8.71
N GLY A 89 -8.93 -3.22 -7.62
CA GLY A 89 -8.27 -4.52 -7.56
C GLY A 89 -7.26 -4.80 -8.68
N ARG A 90 -7.37 -5.96 -9.33
CA ARG A 90 -6.45 -6.35 -10.43
C ARG A 90 -6.51 -5.40 -11.63
N ASN A 91 -7.65 -4.76 -11.88
CA ASN A 91 -7.76 -3.79 -12.98
C ASN A 91 -6.95 -2.51 -12.68
N LEU A 92 -6.98 -2.02 -11.45
CA LEU A 92 -6.12 -0.92 -10.98
C LEU A 92 -4.65 -1.26 -11.16
N ILE A 93 -4.24 -2.44 -10.68
CA ILE A 93 -2.84 -2.88 -10.80
C ILE A 93 -2.44 -2.94 -12.27
N ARG A 94 -3.24 -3.58 -13.14
CA ARG A 94 -2.97 -3.62 -14.59
C ARG A 94 -2.81 -2.23 -15.21
N LYS A 95 -3.65 -1.26 -14.82
CA LYS A 95 -3.55 0.12 -15.31
C LYS A 95 -2.29 0.85 -14.82
N LEU A 96 -1.81 0.60 -13.61
CA LEU A 96 -0.55 1.18 -13.15
C LEU A 96 0.63 0.74 -14.04
N PHE A 97 0.64 -0.52 -14.46
CA PHE A 97 1.68 -1.09 -15.33
C PHE A 97 1.42 -0.89 -16.83
N SER A 98 0.49 -0.01 -17.22
CA SER A 98 0.31 0.34 -18.63
C SER A 98 1.26 1.45 -19.11
N CYS A 99 1.95 2.17 -18.21
CA CYS A 99 2.94 3.17 -18.58
C CYS A 99 4.36 2.62 -18.63
N ALA A 100 5.23 3.26 -19.41
CA ALA A 100 6.60 2.81 -19.67
C ALA A 100 7.49 2.81 -18.41
N GLU A 101 7.24 3.72 -17.46
CA GLU A 101 7.97 3.81 -16.19
C GLU A 101 7.75 2.56 -15.33
N PHE A 102 6.49 2.16 -15.13
CA PHE A 102 6.15 0.99 -14.34
C PHE A 102 6.49 -0.33 -15.07
N GLN A 103 6.42 -0.36 -16.41
CA GLN A 103 6.87 -1.52 -17.20
C GLN A 103 8.37 -1.79 -17.00
N ARG A 104 9.22 -0.77 -17.15
CA ARG A 104 10.67 -0.90 -16.92
C ARG A 104 11.02 -1.28 -15.48
N LEU A 105 10.24 -0.81 -14.51
CA LEU A 105 10.38 -1.27 -13.12
C LEU A 105 10.02 -2.73 -12.97
N ASN A 106 8.90 -3.15 -13.57
CA ASN A 106 8.43 -4.53 -13.48
C ASN A 106 9.44 -5.53 -14.05
N GLU A 107 10.06 -5.23 -15.19
CA GLU A 107 11.09 -6.07 -15.81
C GLU A 107 12.26 -6.39 -14.88
N ARG A 108 12.55 -5.50 -13.92
CA ARG A 108 13.69 -5.64 -12.99
C ARG A 108 13.30 -6.20 -11.63
N THR A 109 12.01 -6.20 -11.28
CA THR A 109 11.56 -6.40 -9.90
C THR A 109 10.37 -7.34 -9.74
N GLU A 110 9.71 -7.70 -10.83
CA GLU A 110 8.47 -8.49 -10.85
C GLU A 110 7.35 -7.87 -9.99
N LEU A 111 7.42 -6.54 -9.78
CA LEU A 111 6.54 -5.80 -8.87
C LEU A 111 5.05 -6.03 -9.17
N ARG A 112 4.67 -6.13 -10.44
CA ARG A 112 3.27 -6.34 -10.84
C ARG A 112 2.74 -7.66 -10.29
N GLU A 113 3.44 -8.75 -10.56
CA GLU A 113 3.03 -10.08 -10.09
C GLU A 113 2.99 -10.14 -8.57
N ARG A 114 3.98 -9.52 -7.90
CA ARG A 114 4.02 -9.44 -6.44
C ARG A 114 2.82 -8.70 -5.85
N ILE A 115 2.39 -7.60 -6.45
CA ILE A 115 1.20 -6.86 -6.02
C ILE A 115 -0.08 -7.63 -6.35
N GLU A 116 -0.20 -8.24 -7.53
CA GLU A 116 -1.36 -9.05 -7.92
C GLU A 116 -1.55 -10.27 -7.00
N ASN A 117 -0.46 -10.96 -6.65
CA ASN A 117 -0.46 -12.08 -5.71
C ASN A 117 -0.82 -11.62 -4.30
N LEU A 118 -0.19 -10.55 -3.80
CA LEU A 118 -0.51 -9.98 -2.49
C LEU A 118 -1.98 -9.56 -2.38
N TYR A 119 -2.51 -8.86 -3.39
CA TYR A 119 -3.92 -8.47 -3.42
C TYR A 119 -4.87 -9.67 -3.39
N SER A 120 -4.51 -10.72 -4.13
CA SER A 120 -5.29 -11.97 -4.18
C SER A 120 -5.27 -12.69 -2.84
N GLU A 121 -4.13 -12.76 -2.17
CA GLU A 121 -4.01 -13.35 -0.83
C GLU A 121 -4.79 -12.56 0.22
N LEU A 122 -4.66 -11.22 0.25
CA LEU A 122 -5.44 -10.36 1.13
C LEU A 122 -6.95 -10.54 0.92
N SER A 123 -7.37 -10.61 -0.35
CA SER A 123 -8.79 -10.83 -0.69
C SER A 123 -9.27 -12.22 -0.26
N ALA A 124 -8.49 -13.28 -0.55
CA ALA A 124 -8.83 -14.64 -0.14
C ALA A 124 -8.90 -14.79 1.39
N PHE A 125 -8.06 -14.07 2.14
CA PHE A 125 -8.15 -14.02 3.60
C PHE A 125 -9.49 -13.43 4.07
N VAL A 126 -9.89 -12.30 3.48
CA VAL A 126 -11.17 -11.63 3.80
C VAL A 126 -12.37 -12.50 3.45
N HIS A 127 -12.27 -13.33 2.41
CA HIS A 127 -13.33 -14.27 2.01
C HIS A 127 -13.29 -15.63 2.75
N GLY A 128 -12.37 -15.80 3.71
CA GLY A 128 -12.28 -17.03 4.52
C GLY A 128 -11.62 -18.21 3.82
N SER A 129 -11.15 -18.04 2.58
CA SER A 129 -10.55 -19.11 1.76
C SER A 129 -9.14 -19.50 2.19
N ILE A 130 -8.62 -18.91 3.27
CA ILE A 130 -7.25 -19.12 3.78
C ILE A 130 -7.26 -19.74 5.19
N LEU A 131 -8.44 -19.98 5.79
CA LEU A 131 -8.56 -20.50 7.16
C LEU A 131 -7.78 -21.80 7.38
N ASP A 132 -7.85 -22.72 6.42
CA ASP A 132 -7.13 -24.01 6.47
C ASP A 132 -5.62 -23.86 6.27
N ARG A 133 -5.19 -22.84 5.52
CA ARG A 133 -3.77 -22.62 5.18
C ARG A 133 -2.93 -22.17 6.39
N TYR A 134 -3.56 -21.46 7.32
CA TYR A 134 -2.90 -20.92 8.51
C TYR A 134 -3.38 -21.56 9.82
N ASP A 135 -4.22 -22.61 9.75
CA ASP A 135 -4.81 -23.30 10.91
C ASP A 135 -5.36 -22.33 11.97
N LEU A 136 -6.04 -21.26 11.53
CA LEU A 136 -6.45 -20.19 12.44
C LEU A 136 -7.64 -20.59 13.31
N GLN A 137 -8.41 -21.61 12.90
CA GLN A 137 -9.59 -22.07 13.62
C GLN A 137 -9.26 -22.92 14.84
N SER A 138 -8.13 -23.65 14.84
CA SER A 138 -7.80 -24.58 15.93
C SER A 138 -7.55 -23.88 17.27
N ARG A 139 -7.36 -22.56 17.26
CA ARG A 139 -7.03 -21.74 18.44
C ARG A 139 -7.97 -20.56 18.69
N THR A 140 -9.10 -20.48 17.99
CA THR A 140 -10.07 -19.38 18.15
C THR A 140 -11.39 -19.89 18.69
N ASP A 141 -11.94 -19.23 19.71
CA ASP A 141 -13.35 -19.33 20.09
C ASP A 141 -14.14 -18.14 19.51
N ASN A 142 -15.41 -18.00 19.88
CA ASN A 142 -16.25 -16.88 19.44
C ASN A 142 -15.93 -15.55 20.16
N VAL A 143 -14.88 -15.50 20.97
CA VAL A 143 -14.44 -14.30 21.70
C VAL A 143 -13.18 -13.76 21.02
N PRO A 144 -13.10 -12.45 20.75
CA PRO A 144 -11.86 -11.83 20.30
C PRO A 144 -10.77 -12.02 21.37
N ARG A 145 -9.80 -12.89 21.06
CA ARG A 145 -8.63 -13.15 21.91
C ARG A 145 -7.37 -12.92 21.12
N PHE A 146 -6.30 -12.62 21.84
CA PHE A 146 -4.97 -12.59 21.25
C PHE A 146 -4.61 -13.96 20.66
N ASN A 147 -4.38 -13.99 19.35
CA ASN A 147 -3.84 -15.11 18.60
C ASN A 147 -2.50 -14.69 17.98
N PRO A 148 -1.36 -15.20 18.48
CA PRO A 148 -0.04 -14.81 17.98
C PRO A 148 0.16 -15.17 16.51
N GLN A 149 -0.39 -16.29 16.02
CA GLN A 149 -0.27 -16.68 14.62
C GLN A 149 -0.98 -15.69 13.69
N SER A 150 -2.16 -15.22 14.09
CA SER A 150 -2.88 -14.17 13.34
C SER A 150 -2.13 -12.85 13.34
N VAL A 151 -1.40 -12.53 14.41
CA VAL A 151 -0.54 -11.34 14.49
C VAL A 151 0.65 -11.48 13.53
N ASP A 152 1.30 -12.64 13.49
CA ASP A 152 2.40 -12.92 12.56
C ASP A 152 1.94 -12.81 11.10
N VAL A 153 0.78 -13.40 10.78
CA VAL A 153 0.17 -13.31 9.44
C VAL A 153 -0.16 -11.87 9.07
N TRP A 154 -0.76 -11.10 10.00
CA TRP A 154 -1.02 -9.67 9.77
C TRP A 154 0.28 -8.89 9.55
N PHE A 155 1.32 -9.16 10.34
CA PHE A 155 2.58 -8.44 10.25
C PHE A 155 3.28 -8.69 8.91
N GLU A 156 3.27 -9.94 8.43
CA GLU A 156 3.81 -10.28 7.12
C GLU A 156 3.04 -9.58 5.99
N PHE A 157 1.70 -9.56 6.06
CA PHE A 157 0.89 -8.81 5.10
C PHE A 157 1.17 -7.30 5.16
N ALA A 158 1.23 -6.71 6.36
CA ALA A 158 1.50 -5.29 6.55
C ALA A 158 2.87 -4.91 5.98
N LYS A 159 3.89 -5.73 6.23
CA LYS A 159 5.24 -5.56 5.68
C LYS A 159 5.21 -5.62 4.14
N ARG A 160 4.57 -6.64 3.55
CA ARG A 160 4.46 -6.78 2.09
C ARG A 160 3.71 -5.63 1.44
N VAL A 161 2.61 -5.17 2.02
CA VAL A 161 1.87 -3.99 1.53
C VAL A 161 2.78 -2.76 1.57
N PHE A 162 3.39 -2.48 2.73
CA PHE A 162 4.28 -1.34 2.91
C PHE A 162 5.43 -1.31 1.90
N VAL A 163 6.14 -2.44 1.76
CA VAL A 163 7.30 -2.60 0.87
C VAL A 163 6.94 -2.36 -0.60
N ASN A 164 5.79 -2.87 -1.06
CA ASN A 164 5.35 -2.64 -2.44
C ASN A 164 4.91 -1.19 -2.65
N LEU A 165 4.20 -0.58 -1.69
CA LEU A 165 3.81 0.82 -1.76
C LEU A 165 5.02 1.75 -1.83
N VAL A 166 6.04 1.53 -1.00
CA VAL A 166 7.29 2.32 -1.02
C VAL A 166 7.89 2.37 -2.42
N ILE A 167 7.97 1.22 -3.09
CA ILE A 167 8.53 1.17 -4.45
C ILE A 167 7.60 1.84 -5.46
N CYS A 168 6.28 1.70 -5.35
CA CYS A 168 5.35 2.44 -6.20
C CYS A 168 5.48 3.96 -6.02
N PHE A 169 5.61 4.45 -4.79
CA PHE A 169 5.84 5.87 -4.49
C PHE A 169 7.20 6.36 -5.01
N SER A 170 8.26 5.57 -4.84
CA SER A 170 9.57 5.86 -5.42
C SER A 170 9.54 5.91 -6.94
N GLN A 171 8.74 5.06 -7.58
CA GLN A 171 8.57 5.10 -9.03
C GLN A 171 7.79 6.32 -9.49
N ALA A 172 6.72 6.69 -8.79
CA ALA A 172 5.85 7.80 -9.20
C ALA A 172 6.45 9.18 -8.91
N TYR A 173 7.11 9.37 -7.77
CA TYR A 173 7.54 10.69 -7.31
C TYR A 173 9.04 10.79 -7.02
N GLY A 174 9.80 9.71 -7.24
CA GLY A 174 11.25 9.71 -7.03
C GLY A 174 11.64 10.08 -5.60
N ARG A 175 12.72 10.86 -5.46
CA ARG A 175 13.20 11.37 -4.17
C ARG A 175 12.20 12.30 -3.47
N ASN A 176 11.31 12.95 -4.22
CA ASN A 176 10.32 13.87 -3.64
C ASN A 176 9.28 13.14 -2.77
N ALA A 177 9.06 11.84 -2.98
CA ALA A 177 8.23 11.03 -2.07
C ALA A 177 8.88 10.82 -0.69
N PHE A 178 10.16 11.14 -0.51
CA PHE A 178 10.91 10.83 0.71
C PHE A 178 11.57 12.05 1.35
N SER A 179 11.22 13.27 0.89
CA SER A 179 11.89 14.50 1.31
C SER A 179 11.70 14.83 2.80
N SER A 180 10.63 14.35 3.42
CA SER A 180 10.34 14.52 4.86
C SER A 180 10.63 13.27 5.70
N VAL A 181 11.09 12.17 5.09
CA VAL A 181 11.48 10.95 5.81
C VAL A 181 12.85 11.17 6.45
N GLN A 182 12.95 10.93 7.75
CA GLN A 182 14.19 11.20 8.49
C GLN A 182 15.31 10.22 8.08
N PRO A 183 16.59 10.58 8.20
CA PRO A 183 17.69 9.70 7.83
C PRO A 183 17.68 8.34 8.52
N ASP A 184 17.33 8.27 9.81
CA ASP A 184 17.25 6.99 10.53
C ASP A 184 16.04 6.15 10.12
N GLU A 185 14.95 6.79 9.71
CA GLU A 185 13.79 6.13 9.13
C GLU A 185 14.11 5.58 7.74
N LEU A 186 14.90 6.28 6.92
CA LEU A 186 15.41 5.79 5.64
C LEU A 186 16.33 4.59 5.81
N LYS A 187 17.21 4.59 6.82
CA LYS A 187 18.03 3.41 7.16
C LYS A 187 17.14 2.22 7.54
N MET A 188 16.16 2.44 8.42
CA MET A 188 15.20 1.40 8.80
C MET A 188 14.45 0.88 7.57
N LEU A 189 13.95 1.78 6.72
CA LEU A 189 13.29 1.43 5.46
C LEU A 189 14.18 0.54 4.60
N TYR A 190 15.45 0.93 4.42
CA TYR A 190 16.42 0.15 3.65
C TYR A 190 16.54 -1.29 4.13
N THR A 191 16.60 -1.52 5.45
CA THR A 191 16.72 -2.87 6.03
C THR A 191 15.47 -3.74 5.85
N LEU A 192 14.30 -3.13 5.66
CA LEU A 192 13.03 -3.84 5.49
C LEU A 192 12.79 -4.31 4.05
N LEU A 193 13.50 -3.71 3.10
CA LEU A 193 13.27 -3.92 1.67
C LEU A 193 14.05 -5.12 1.14
N PRO A 194 13.46 -5.91 0.22
CA PRO A 194 14.19 -6.91 -0.55
C PRO A 194 15.36 -6.29 -1.32
N ILE A 195 16.42 -7.07 -1.58
CA ILE A 195 17.61 -6.62 -2.31
C ILE A 195 17.29 -5.91 -3.65
N PRO A 196 16.38 -6.42 -4.51
CA PRO A 196 16.05 -5.71 -5.74
C PRO A 196 15.47 -4.30 -5.50
N TYR A 197 14.71 -4.13 -4.43
CA TYR A 197 14.07 -2.84 -4.08
C TYR A 197 15.09 -1.87 -3.50
N GLN A 198 16.03 -2.36 -2.70
CA GLN A 198 17.16 -1.58 -2.22
C GLN A 198 18.00 -0.99 -3.37
N GLN A 199 18.27 -1.81 -4.41
CA GLN A 199 19.02 -1.37 -5.59
C GLN A 199 18.26 -0.30 -6.39
N GLU A 200 16.94 -0.44 -6.55
CA GLU A 200 16.10 0.56 -7.21
C GLU A 200 16.11 1.91 -6.48
N LEU A 201 15.98 1.91 -5.15
CA LEU A 201 15.99 3.15 -4.36
C LEU A 201 17.34 3.88 -4.41
N LYS A 202 18.45 3.12 -4.38
CA LYS A 202 19.80 3.68 -4.58
C LYS A 202 19.97 4.29 -5.96
N THR A 203 19.54 3.58 -6.99
CA THR A 203 19.64 4.06 -8.39
C THR A 203 18.86 5.36 -8.60
N ARG A 204 17.79 5.57 -7.84
CA ARG A 204 16.94 6.78 -7.88
C ARG A 204 17.40 7.89 -6.94
N GLY A 205 18.48 7.69 -6.19
CA GLY A 205 18.99 8.66 -5.22
C GLY A 205 18.03 8.94 -4.06
N VAL A 206 17.18 7.96 -3.71
CA VAL A 206 16.34 8.04 -2.51
C VAL A 206 17.15 7.75 -1.25
N ILE A 207 18.12 6.83 -1.37
CA ILE A 207 19.02 6.36 -0.30
C ILE A 207 20.45 6.43 -0.81
#